data_AF-A0A644WC19-F1
#
_entry.id   AF-A0A644WC19-F1
#
_cell.length_a   1.000
_cell.length_b   1.000
_cell.length_c   1.000
_cell.angle_alpha   90.00
_cell.angle_beta   90.00
_cell.angle_gamma   90.00
#
_symmetry.space_group_name_H-M   'P 1'
#
loop_
_entity.id
_entity.type
_entity.pdbx_description
1 polymer ?
#
loop_
_entity_poly.entity_id
_entity_poly.type
_entity_poly.pdbx_seq_one_letter_code
_entity_poly.pdbx_strand_id
1 'polypeptide(L)'
;MAHEIGHAVLHPRSSCFFTNTKNLNKLKKEYEANLFASEFLINFDNIDYLYIQGYSVGQLASYYMVPSELIEFRFKENKKMQ
;
A
#
# COMPACT_ATOMS: atom_id res chain seq x y z
N MET A 1 -6.64 8.33 1.70
CA MET A 1 -6.86 8.59 3.15
C MET A 1 -6.04 7.65 4.03
N ALA A 2 -6.08 6.32 3.84
CA ALA A 2 -5.24 5.39 4.62
C ALA A 2 -3.72 5.66 4.53
N HIS A 3 -3.23 6.11 3.36
CA HIS A 3 -1.85 6.57 3.17
C HIS A 3 -1.47 7.72 4.14
N GLU A 4 -2.29 8.77 4.20
CA GLU A 4 -2.08 9.89 5.13
C GLU A 4 -2.19 9.47 6.60
N ILE A 5 -3.08 8.52 6.91
CA ILE A 5 -3.17 7.91 8.24
C ILE A 5 -1.89 7.14 8.57
N GLY A 6 -1.31 6.41 7.60
CA GLY A 6 -0.02 5.76 7.73
C GLY A 6 1.09 6.75 8.11
N HIS A 7 1.12 7.92 7.46
CA HIS A 7 2.04 9.00 7.86
C HIS A 7 1.80 9.51 9.28
N ALA A 8 0.54 9.74 9.66
CA ALA A 8 0.19 10.21 11.01
C ALA A 8 0.56 9.20 12.11
N VAL A 9 0.40 7.90 11.84
CA VAL A 9 0.69 6.81 12.79
C VAL A 9 2.18 6.50 12.84
N LEU A 10 2.84 6.31 11.69
CA LEU A 10 4.24 5.85 11.61
C LEU A 10 5.24 6.99 11.72
N HIS A 11 4.86 8.21 11.33
CA HIS A 11 5.76 9.36 11.26
C HIS A 11 5.19 10.62 11.92
N PRO A 12 4.76 10.56 13.20
CA PRO A 12 4.01 11.63 13.88
C PRO A 12 4.80 12.93 14.07
N ARG A 13 6.14 12.88 13.98
CA ARG A 13 7.05 14.04 14.07
C ARG A 13 7.54 14.55 12.72
N SER A 14 7.12 13.93 11.62
CA SER A 14 7.44 14.43 10.29
C SER A 14 6.37 15.42 9.85
N SER A 15 6.80 16.58 9.40
CA SER A 15 5.87 17.54 8.84
C SER A 15 5.33 16.99 7.52
N CYS A 16 4.00 16.94 7.41
CA CYS A 16 3.20 16.31 6.35
C CYS A 16 3.34 17.01 4.98
N PHE A 17 4.56 17.38 4.58
CA PHE A 17 4.77 18.24 3.42
C PHE A 17 5.10 17.44 2.16
N PHE A 18 4.21 17.63 1.20
CA PHE A 18 4.34 17.33 -0.22
C PHE A 18 5.45 18.19 -0.87
N THR A 19 6.70 18.06 -0.42
CA THR A 19 7.84 18.71 -1.08
C THR A 19 8.46 17.81 -2.13
N ASN A 20 8.68 18.35 -3.34
CA ASN A 20 9.25 17.67 -4.51
C ASN A 20 10.78 17.49 -4.41
N THR A 21 11.30 17.14 -3.23
CA THR A 21 12.73 16.91 -2.99
C THR A 21 13.00 15.44 -2.73
N LYS A 22 13.79 14.82 -3.60
CA LYS A 22 14.21 13.40 -3.54
C LYS A 22 15.20 13.18 -2.39
N ASN A 23 14.71 13.15 -1.15
CA ASN A 23 15.50 12.72 0.01
C ASN A 23 15.20 11.24 0.30
N LEU A 24 16.23 10.40 0.50
CA LEU A 24 16.10 8.97 0.81
C LEU A 24 15.18 8.71 2.02
N ASN A 25 15.24 9.57 3.03
CA ASN A 25 14.38 9.47 4.21
C ASN A 25 12.90 9.70 3.90
N LYS A 26 12.58 10.50 2.88
CA LYS A 26 11.19 10.70 2.44
C LYS A 26 10.70 9.48 1.67
N LEU A 27 11.49 8.97 0.71
CA LEU A 27 11.14 7.77 -0.05
C LEU A 27 10.83 6.57 0.87
N LYS A 28 11.60 6.42 1.97
CA LYS A 28 11.34 5.40 2.98
C LYS A 28 9.97 5.59 3.67
N LYS A 29 9.64 6.81 4.09
CA LYS A 29 8.36 7.13 4.75
C LYS A 29 7.16 6.94 3.82
N GLU A 30 7.28 7.35 2.56
CA GLU A 30 6.25 7.15 1.53
C GLU A 30 6.00 5.65 1.30
N TYR A 31 7.07 4.85 1.27
CA TYR A 31 6.98 3.41 1.18
C TYR A 31 6.32 2.79 2.41
N GLU A 32 6.71 3.19 3.61
CA GLU A 32 6.13 2.71 4.88
C GLU A 32 4.64 3.07 4.98
N ALA A 33 4.24 4.27 4.55
CA ALA A 33 2.83 4.68 4.49
C ALA A 33 2.02 3.90 3.44
N ASN A 34 2.60 3.60 2.27
CA ASN A 34 1.98 2.74 1.26
C ASN A 34 1.80 1.31 1.76
N LEU A 35 2.80 0.77 2.47
CA LEU A 35 2.72 -0.54 3.08
C LEU A 35 1.59 -0.59 4.11
N PHE A 36 1.55 0.38 5.02
CA PHE A 36 0.46 0.51 5.99
C PHE A 36 -0.91 0.57 5.31
N ALA A 37 -1.09 1.42 4.29
CA ALA A 37 -2.35 1.54 3.59
C ALA A 37 -2.77 0.22 2.92
N SER A 38 -1.81 -0.51 2.34
CA SER A 38 -2.07 -1.82 1.74
C SER A 38 -2.48 -2.86 2.78
N GLU A 39 -1.84 -2.85 3.95
CA GLU A 39 -2.18 -3.76 5.07
C GLU A 39 -3.53 -3.46 5.68
N PHE A 40 -3.84 -2.17 5.82
CA PHE A 40 -5.06 -1.72 6.45
C PHE A 40 -6.30 -1.96 5.57
N LEU A 41 -6.17 -1.78 4.25
CA LEU A 41 -7.30 -1.84 3.32
C LEU A 41 -7.48 -3.21 2.65
N ILE A 42 -6.43 -4.02 2.57
CA ILE A 42 -6.44 -5.28 1.83
C ILE A 42 -6.15 -6.43 2.78
N ASN A 43 -7.14 -7.29 2.99
CA ASN A 43 -6.98 -8.53 3.75
C ASN A 43 -6.12 -9.54 2.96
N PHE A 44 -4.96 -9.89 3.51
CA PHE A 44 -3.98 -10.79 2.90
C PHE A 44 -4.54 -12.18 2.60
N ASP A 45 -5.28 -12.77 3.54
CA ASP A 45 -5.74 -14.15 3.42
C ASP A 45 -6.71 -14.33 2.24
N ASN A 46 -7.40 -13.26 1.86
CA ASN A 46 -8.37 -13.27 0.77
C ASN A 46 -7.76 -12.94 -0.59
N ILE A 47 -6.70 -12.12 -0.65
CA ILE A 47 -6.21 -11.62 -1.95
C ILE A 47 -5.47 -12.70 -2.74
N ASP A 48 -4.69 -13.56 -2.07
CA ASP A 48 -3.98 -14.66 -2.73
C ASP A 48 -4.97 -15.70 -3.25
N TYR A 49 -6.01 -16.00 -2.47
CA TYR A 49 -7.09 -16.87 -2.91
C TYR A 49 -7.77 -16.31 -4.16
N LEU A 50 -8.22 -15.05 -4.13
CA LEU A 50 -8.90 -14.43 -5.28
C LEU A 50 -7.99 -14.34 -6.51
N TYR A 51 -6.69 -14.09 -6.33
CA TYR A 51 -5.74 -14.07 -7.43
C TYR A 51 -5.56 -15.46 -8.07
N ILE A 52 -5.44 -16.51 -7.25
CA ILE A 52 -5.38 -17.91 -7.72
C ILE A 52 -6.68 -18.31 -8.43
N GLN A 53 -7.82 -17.77 -8.01
CA GLN A 53 -9.12 -17.95 -8.68
C GLN A 53 -9.24 -17.20 -10.02
N GLY A 54 -8.19 -16.48 -10.47
CA GLY A 54 -8.12 -15.86 -11.79
C GLY A 54 -8.64 -14.42 -11.86
N TYR A 55 -8.88 -13.76 -10.73
CA TYR A 55 -9.29 -12.36 -10.73
C TYR A 55 -8.13 -11.45 -11.15
N SER A 56 -8.40 -10.52 -12.07
CA SER A 56 -7.43 -9.52 -12.50
C SER A 56 -7.20 -8.45 -11.43
N VAL A 57 -6.05 -7.76 -11.51
CA VAL A 57 -5.72 -6.62 -10.63
C VAL A 57 -6.83 -5.57 -10.59
N GLY A 58 -7.45 -5.26 -11.73
CA GLY A 58 -8.55 -4.28 -11.81
C GLY A 58 -9.83 -4.73 -11.10
N GLN A 59 -10.13 -6.03 -11.14
CA GLN A 59 -11.29 -6.58 -10.42
C GLN A 59 -11.05 -6.57 -8.91
N LEU A 60 -9.84 -6.89 -8.47
CA LEU A 60 -9.46 -6.80 -7.06
C LEU A 60 -9.46 -5.35 -6.57
N ALA A 61 -8.93 -4.42 -7.36
CA ALA A 61 -8.97 -2.98 -7.08
C ALA A 61 -10.41 -2.49 -6.89
N SER A 62 -11.33 -2.94 -7.76
CA SER A 62 -12.76 -2.62 -7.65
C SER A 62 -13.40 -3.23 -6.40
N TYR A 63 -13.08 -4.49 -6.08
CA TYR A 63 -13.60 -5.19 -4.91
C TYR A 63 -13.19 -4.53 -3.59
N TYR A 64 -11.90 -4.19 -3.45
CA TYR A 64 -11.37 -3.51 -2.27
C TYR A 64 -11.61 -2.00 -2.28
N MET A 65 -12.17 -1.45 -3.37
CA MET A 65 -12.38 -0.01 -3.57
C MET A 65 -11.09 0.81 -3.42
N VAL A 66 -9.99 0.31 -3.98
CA VAL A 66 -8.66 0.92 -3.93
C VAL A 66 -8.07 1.07 -5.34
N PRO A 67 -7.08 1.96 -5.54
CA PRO A 67 -6.35 2.02 -6.80
C PRO A 67 -5.62 0.71 -7.10
N SER A 68 -5.51 0.36 -8.38
CA SER A 68 -4.80 -0.83 -8.87
C SER A 68 -3.34 -0.88 -8.42
N GLU A 69 -2.70 0.28 -8.29
CA GLU A 69 -1.33 0.44 -7.85
C GLU A 69 -1.12 -0.11 -6.43
N LEU A 70 -2.13 0.00 -5.56
CA LEU A 70 -2.07 -0.54 -4.19
C LEU A 70 -2.14 -2.08 -4.19
N ILE A 71 -2.94 -2.65 -5.10
CA ILE A 71 -3.02 -4.11 -5.32
C ILE A 71 -1.68 -4.63 -5.88
N GLU A 72 -1.10 -3.96 -6.86
CA GLU A 72 0.21 -4.34 -7.40
C GLU A 72 1.33 -4.21 -6.37
N PHE A 73 1.32 -3.13 -5.58
CA PHE A 73 2.24 -2.94 -4.47
C PHE A 73 2.15 -4.11 -3.49
N ARG A 74 0.92 -4.51 -3.15
CA ARG A 74 0.66 -5.64 -2.26
C ARG A 74 1.23 -6.95 -2.77
N PHE A 75 1.03 -7.28 -4.04
CA PHE A 75 1.60 -8.49 -4.65
C PHE A 75 3.13 -8.48 -4.72
N LYS A 76 3.75 -7.31 -4.95
CA LYS A 76 5.21 -7.17 -4.93
C LYS A 76 5.80 -7.43 -3.56
N GLU A 77 5.13 -6.96 -2.50
CA GLU A 77 5.58 -7.20 -1.12
C GLU A 77 5.41 -8.65 -0.69
N ASN A 78 4.30 -9.31 -1.07
CA ASN A 78 4.06 -10.72 -0.73
C ASN A 78 5.14 -11.65 -1.32
N LYS A 79 5.58 -11.41 -2.56
CA LYS A 79 6.66 -12.18 -3.21
C LYS A 79 8.03 -12.07 -2.52
N LYS A 80 8.26 -11.04 -1.70
CA LYS A 80 9.51 -10.90 -0.92
C LYS A 80 9.49 -11.70 0.39
N MET A 81 8.31 -12.17 0.82
CA MET A 81 8.12 -12.91 2.07
C MET A 81 8.15 -14.44 1.88
N GLN A 82 8.21 -14.92 0.63
CA GLN A 82 8.45 -16.33 0.26
C GLN A 82 9.92 -16.57 -0.08
#